data_AF-A0A352X7W7-F1
#
_entry.id   AF-A0A352X7W7-F1
#
_cell.length_a   1.000
_cell.length_b   1.000
_cell.length_c   1.000
_cell.angle_alpha   90.00
_cell.angle_beta   90.00
_cell.angle_gamma   90.00
#
_symmetry.space_group_name_H-M   'P 1'
#
loop_
_entity.id
_entity.type
_entity.pdbx_description
1 polymer ?
#
loop_
_entity_poly.entity_id
_entity_poly.type
_entity_poly.pdbx_seq_one_letter_code
_entity_poly.pdbx_strand_id
1 'polypeptide(L)'
;ASLAKDLYNSLERAVFLLAMYPETWSYQVKSLPQAEAVVDRLVSEQPNRKPISLNYLNSDDVVALVYQWLKNFYSEHQQIPPLPLYPFTENQLREFGKQKPTVRDVLKWCAANFLPVDVKDKTHPVKSYFDAELENLQGDVDILAEDNNEQIAKALRLSFETLAKDKQTLEGITVEGVEDIEASNADKGYIHFRIVGTENQKTVKIGVAVLQQSGGKYQGAALKRLIDYKKFGITRGCLVRSKQINSGAGNAKNFAKQLLKNLGGEWVKLQEQEIKPLIAIRFVYDNCESYELSEEEILDFIKENKLASNNPLIREILSDPSGQEPDNLTDDDLPMRMPMSVDDSDNGLEFT
;
A
#
# COMPACT_ATOMS: atom_id res chain seq x y z
N ALA A 1 39.53 45.25 -26.85
CA ALA A 1 38.52 44.26 -27.25
C ALA A 1 39.13 43.03 -27.94
N SER A 2 40.24 42.46 -27.42
CA SER A 2 40.92 41.35 -28.11
C SER A 2 40.95 40.03 -27.33
N LEU A 3 40.97 40.04 -25.99
CA LEU A 3 41.16 38.82 -25.20
C LEU A 3 40.15 37.70 -25.51
N ALA A 4 38.85 37.96 -25.51
CA ALA A 4 37.84 36.93 -25.78
C ALA A 4 37.90 36.38 -27.23
N LYS A 5 38.22 37.26 -28.20
CA LYS A 5 38.37 36.89 -29.62
C LYS A 5 39.63 36.04 -29.82
N ASP A 6 40.74 36.47 -29.25
CA ASP A 6 42.03 35.79 -29.38
C ASP A 6 41.98 34.42 -28.69
N LEU A 7 41.32 34.34 -27.52
CA LEU A 7 41.08 33.09 -26.79
C LEU A 7 40.15 32.12 -27.54
N TYR A 8 39.03 32.60 -28.09
CA TYR A 8 38.13 31.76 -28.89
C TYR A 8 38.82 31.16 -30.12
N ASN A 9 39.68 31.94 -30.79
CA ASN A 9 40.37 31.48 -32.00
C ASN A 9 41.58 30.57 -31.73
N SER A 10 42.11 30.54 -30.50
CA SER A 10 43.35 29.81 -30.15
C SER A 10 43.11 28.48 -29.44
N LEU A 11 41.91 28.25 -28.91
CA LEU A 11 41.57 27.01 -28.21
C LEU A 11 40.64 26.15 -29.07
N GLU A 12 41.12 24.96 -29.46
CA GLU A 12 40.35 24.03 -30.31
C GLU A 12 39.24 23.27 -29.55
N ARG A 13 39.32 23.19 -28.21
CA ARG A 13 38.38 22.46 -27.35
C ARG A 13 38.18 23.16 -26.01
N ALA A 14 37.65 24.38 -26.04
CA ALA A 14 37.32 25.12 -24.83
C ALA A 14 35.92 25.74 -24.92
N VAL A 15 35.20 25.73 -23.79
CA VAL A 15 33.93 26.44 -23.63
C VAL A 15 34.20 27.63 -22.70
N PHE A 16 33.89 28.83 -23.18
CA PHE A 16 33.95 30.04 -22.37
C PHE A 16 32.59 30.34 -21.76
N LEU A 17 32.54 30.35 -20.43
CA LEU A 17 31.36 30.77 -19.67
C LEU A 17 31.65 32.15 -19.05
N LEU A 18 31.02 33.18 -19.58
CA LEU A 18 31.24 34.57 -19.19
C LEU A 18 29.96 35.15 -18.57
N ALA A 19 30.09 35.83 -17.44
CA ALA A 19 28.99 36.50 -16.76
C ALA A 19 29.24 38.02 -16.73
N MET A 20 28.22 38.80 -17.05
CA MET A 20 28.26 40.26 -17.02
C MET A 20 26.88 40.84 -16.70
N TYR A 21 26.84 42.08 -16.24
CA TYR A 21 25.57 42.77 -16.01
C TYR A 21 24.85 43.09 -17.33
N PRO A 22 23.50 43.12 -17.34
CA PRO A 22 22.72 43.48 -18.53
C PRO A 22 23.13 44.82 -19.15
N GLU A 23 23.54 45.78 -18.31
CA GLU A 23 24.02 47.10 -18.72
C GLU A 23 25.38 47.00 -19.41
N THR A 24 26.28 46.16 -18.92
CA THR A 24 27.57 45.88 -19.59
C THR A 24 27.34 45.28 -20.97
N TRP A 25 26.42 44.31 -21.08
CA TRP A 25 26.07 43.74 -22.37
C TRP A 25 25.47 44.79 -23.33
N SER A 26 24.53 45.59 -22.83
CA SER A 26 23.75 46.52 -23.65
C SER A 26 24.53 47.76 -24.06
N TYR A 27 25.33 48.32 -23.16
CA TYR A 27 25.97 49.63 -23.36
C TYR A 27 27.47 49.54 -23.60
N GLN A 28 28.14 48.45 -23.21
CA GLN A 28 29.58 48.31 -23.41
C GLN A 28 29.88 47.31 -24.52
N VAL A 29 29.35 46.09 -24.47
CA VAL A 29 29.66 45.04 -25.46
C VAL A 29 29.03 45.35 -26.82
N LYS A 30 27.74 45.68 -26.85
CA LYS A 30 27.03 46.02 -28.09
C LYS A 30 27.48 47.33 -28.73
N SER A 31 28.15 48.19 -27.97
CA SER A 31 28.65 49.49 -28.43
C SER A 31 30.11 49.43 -28.93
N LEU A 32 30.76 48.26 -28.88
CA LEU A 32 32.13 48.12 -29.37
C LEU A 32 32.22 48.28 -30.90
N PRO A 33 33.32 48.84 -31.42
CA PRO A 33 33.65 48.69 -32.83
C PRO A 33 33.71 47.20 -33.20
N GLN A 34 32.96 46.78 -34.22
CA GLN A 34 32.79 45.36 -34.62
C GLN A 34 32.01 44.49 -33.62
N ALA A 35 31.06 45.08 -32.86
CA ALA A 35 30.26 44.37 -31.86
C ALA A 35 29.59 43.08 -32.39
N GLU A 36 29.11 43.06 -33.64
CA GLU A 36 28.49 41.87 -34.24
C GLU A 36 29.41 40.65 -34.21
N ALA A 37 30.68 40.82 -34.60
CA ALA A 37 31.66 39.73 -34.61
C ALA A 37 32.04 39.27 -33.19
N VAL A 38 31.93 40.16 -32.20
CA VAL A 38 32.17 39.82 -30.78
C VAL A 38 30.96 39.08 -30.20
N VAL A 39 29.74 39.58 -30.46
CA VAL A 39 28.47 38.97 -30.03
C VAL A 39 28.34 37.57 -30.61
N ASP A 40 28.54 37.38 -31.91
CA ASP A 40 28.42 36.06 -32.56
C ASP A 40 29.32 34.98 -31.94
N ARG A 41 30.47 35.38 -31.36
CA ARG A 41 31.38 34.45 -30.65
C ARG A 41 30.97 34.22 -29.19
N LEU A 42 30.43 35.24 -28.53
CA LEU A 42 30.04 35.16 -27.11
C LEU A 42 28.74 34.37 -26.90
N VAL A 43 27.86 34.33 -27.90
CA VAL A 43 26.57 33.63 -27.85
C VAL A 43 26.41 32.63 -29.00
N SER A 44 27.52 32.08 -29.50
CA SER A 44 27.54 31.15 -30.66
C SER A 44 26.62 29.95 -30.48
N GLU A 45 26.51 29.45 -29.25
CA GLU A 45 25.72 28.25 -28.90
C GLU A 45 24.23 28.55 -28.66
N GLN A 46 23.79 29.80 -28.77
CA GLN A 46 22.40 30.20 -28.52
C GLN A 46 21.65 30.44 -29.84
N PRO A 47 20.57 29.68 -30.14
CA PRO A 47 19.82 29.82 -31.39
C PRO A 47 19.26 31.23 -31.66
N ASN A 48 18.98 31.98 -30.59
CA ASN A 48 18.42 33.32 -30.66
C ASN A 48 19.49 34.44 -30.59
N ARG A 49 20.78 34.08 -30.56
CA ARG A 49 21.93 35.00 -30.40
C ARG A 49 21.76 36.00 -29.26
N LYS A 50 21.17 35.56 -28.14
CA LYS A 50 21.05 36.36 -26.91
C LYS A 50 21.82 35.68 -25.78
N PRO A 51 22.36 36.46 -24.83
CA PRO A 51 22.91 35.89 -23.61
C PRO A 51 21.83 35.12 -22.86
N ILE A 52 22.26 34.07 -22.16
CA ILE A 52 21.41 33.36 -21.21
C ILE A 52 21.09 34.32 -20.07
N SER A 53 19.81 34.63 -19.88
CA SER A 53 19.36 35.46 -18.75
C SER A 53 19.31 34.61 -17.49
N LEU A 54 20.04 35.02 -16.46
CA LEU A 54 19.93 34.42 -15.12
C LEU A 54 18.70 35.01 -14.44
N ASN A 55 17.55 34.39 -14.67
CA ASN A 55 16.29 34.78 -14.05
C ASN A 55 16.16 34.16 -12.65
N TYR A 56 15.26 34.73 -11.85
CA TYR A 56 14.77 34.06 -10.65
C TYR A 56 14.08 32.75 -11.01
N LEU A 57 14.25 31.74 -10.15
CA LEU A 57 13.69 30.41 -10.35
C LEU A 57 12.20 30.41 -10.01
N ASN A 58 11.39 29.72 -10.81
CA ASN A 58 10.00 29.42 -10.45
C ASN A 58 9.93 28.12 -9.61
N SER A 59 8.74 27.75 -9.13
CA SER A 59 8.53 26.55 -8.32
C SER A 59 9.01 25.26 -8.99
N ASP A 60 8.81 25.08 -10.30
CA ASP A 60 9.25 23.89 -11.02
C ASP A 60 10.78 23.87 -11.17
N ASP A 61 11.38 25.02 -11.49
CA ASP A 61 12.84 25.14 -11.65
C ASP A 61 13.58 24.87 -10.33
N VAL A 62 13.01 25.28 -9.19
CA VAL A 62 13.57 24.98 -7.86
C VAL A 62 13.57 23.47 -7.60
N VAL A 63 12.46 22.78 -7.87
CA VAL A 63 12.36 21.32 -7.69
C VAL A 63 13.34 20.60 -8.61
N ALA A 64 13.43 20.98 -9.88
CA ALA A 64 14.33 20.37 -10.86
C ALA A 64 15.81 20.55 -10.47
N LEU A 65 16.19 21.75 -10.01
CA LEU A 65 17.55 22.04 -9.54
C LEU A 65 17.94 21.14 -8.36
N VAL A 66 17.07 21.06 -7.35
CA VAL A 66 17.34 20.28 -6.13
C VAL A 66 17.36 18.78 -6.43
N TYR A 67 16.41 18.28 -7.24
CA TYR A 67 16.39 16.89 -7.69
C TYR A 67 17.70 16.50 -8.37
N GLN A 68 18.17 17.30 -9.33
CA GLN A 68 19.37 16.98 -10.10
C GLN A 68 20.61 16.96 -9.20
N TRP A 69 20.70 17.89 -8.25
CA TRP A 69 21.81 17.93 -7.30
C TRP A 69 21.82 16.71 -6.37
N LEU A 70 20.67 16.36 -5.79
CA LEU A 70 20.51 15.21 -4.90
C LEU A 70 20.77 13.89 -5.62
N LYS A 71 20.27 13.74 -6.85
CA LYS A 71 20.50 12.55 -7.68
C LYS A 71 21.99 12.29 -7.87
N ASN A 72 22.76 13.34 -8.19
CA ASN A 72 24.21 13.23 -8.35
C ASN A 72 24.87 12.89 -7.01
N PHE A 73 24.51 13.60 -5.94
CA PHE A 73 25.03 13.37 -4.59
C PHE A 73 24.84 11.91 -4.13
N TYR A 74 23.62 11.38 -4.22
CA TYR A 74 23.32 10.01 -3.82
C TYR A 74 24.03 8.97 -4.68
N SER A 75 24.14 9.23 -5.99
CA SER A 75 24.89 8.35 -6.90
C SER A 75 26.39 8.33 -6.58
N GLU A 76 27.00 9.47 -6.27
CA GLU A 76 28.41 9.59 -5.90
C GLU A 76 28.70 8.88 -4.56
N HIS A 77 27.76 8.95 -3.63
CA HIS A 77 27.89 8.36 -2.29
C HIS A 77 27.31 6.94 -2.16
N GLN A 78 26.83 6.33 -3.25
CA GLN A 78 26.24 4.97 -3.27
C GLN A 78 25.10 4.78 -2.26
N GLN A 79 24.30 5.81 -2.04
CA GLN A 79 23.16 5.78 -1.13
C GLN A 79 21.85 5.73 -1.92
N ILE A 80 20.89 4.95 -1.44
CA ILE A 80 19.54 4.90 -2.00
C ILE A 80 18.64 5.74 -1.09
N PRO A 81 18.21 6.94 -1.51
CA PRO A 81 17.33 7.75 -0.69
C PRO A 81 15.92 7.14 -0.67
N PRO A 82 15.16 7.30 0.43
CA PRO A 82 13.79 6.80 0.53
C PRO A 82 12.84 7.47 -0.46
N LEU A 83 13.10 8.75 -0.78
CA LEU A 83 12.40 9.51 -1.81
C LEU A 83 13.40 10.30 -2.66
N PRO A 84 13.12 10.57 -3.94
CA PRO A 84 14.08 11.22 -4.82
C PRO A 84 14.49 12.65 -4.40
N LEU A 85 13.67 13.31 -3.59
CA LEU A 85 13.92 14.65 -3.06
C LEU A 85 14.37 14.67 -1.59
N TYR A 86 14.54 13.51 -0.96
CA TYR A 86 14.99 13.42 0.44
C TYR A 86 16.28 14.23 0.64
N PRO A 87 16.42 15.04 1.72
CA PRO A 87 15.50 15.20 2.86
C PRO A 87 14.34 16.19 2.66
N PHE A 88 14.09 16.71 1.47
CA PHE A 88 13.03 17.70 1.23
C PHE A 88 11.73 17.06 0.74
N THR A 89 10.62 17.78 0.90
CA THR A 89 9.36 17.49 0.22
C THR A 89 9.16 18.39 -0.99
N GLU A 90 8.46 17.90 -2.01
CA GLU A 90 8.15 18.68 -3.20
C GLU A 90 7.36 19.95 -2.86
N ASN A 91 6.40 19.87 -1.93
CA ASN A 91 5.60 21.01 -1.49
C ASN A 91 6.46 22.12 -0.86
N GLN A 92 7.41 21.78 0.02
CA GLN A 92 8.32 22.77 0.62
C GLN A 92 9.13 23.52 -0.44
N LEU A 93 9.68 22.79 -1.41
CA LEU A 93 10.46 23.37 -2.51
C LEU A 93 9.59 24.24 -3.42
N ARG A 94 8.36 23.80 -3.73
CA ARG A 94 7.41 24.56 -4.54
C ARG A 94 6.97 25.85 -3.85
N GLU A 95 6.67 25.81 -2.55
CA GLU A 95 6.34 27.00 -1.76
C GLU A 95 7.50 27.99 -1.71
N PHE A 96 8.73 27.49 -1.52
CA PHE A 96 9.92 28.34 -1.58
C PHE A 96 10.08 29.00 -2.96
N GLY A 97 9.84 28.25 -4.03
CA GLY A 97 9.90 28.78 -5.40
C GLY A 97 8.86 29.84 -5.74
N LYS A 98 7.75 29.96 -4.99
CA LYS A 98 6.79 31.08 -5.16
C LYS A 98 7.42 32.43 -4.85
N GLN A 99 8.46 32.45 -4.01
CA GLN A 99 9.21 33.65 -3.64
C GLN A 99 10.15 34.13 -4.76
N LYS A 100 10.24 33.38 -5.87
CA LYS A 100 11.16 33.62 -6.98
C LYS A 100 12.61 33.79 -6.49
N PRO A 101 13.20 32.76 -5.86
CA PRO A 101 14.56 32.85 -5.31
C PRO A 101 15.62 32.84 -6.42
N THR A 102 16.83 33.32 -6.12
CA THR A 102 17.99 33.04 -6.97
C THR A 102 18.50 31.62 -6.72
N VAL A 103 19.28 31.06 -7.65
CA VAL A 103 19.99 29.77 -7.45
C VAL A 103 20.77 29.77 -6.13
N ARG A 104 21.45 30.88 -5.81
CA ARG A 104 22.23 31.00 -4.57
C ARG A 104 21.34 30.93 -3.32
N ASP A 105 20.17 31.53 -3.37
CA ASP A 105 19.23 31.51 -2.24
C ASP A 105 18.64 30.12 -2.05
N VAL A 106 18.32 29.41 -3.15
CA VAL A 106 17.94 27.99 -3.09
C VAL A 106 19.04 27.16 -2.46
N LEU A 107 20.29 27.26 -2.93
CA LEU A 107 21.38 26.46 -2.38
C LEU A 107 21.66 26.78 -0.90
N LYS A 108 21.59 28.05 -0.50
CA LYS A 108 21.72 28.44 0.91
C LYS A 108 20.57 27.92 1.77
N TRP A 109 19.35 28.01 1.26
CA TRP A 109 18.18 27.49 1.94
C TRP A 109 18.29 25.98 2.08
N CYS A 110 18.63 25.26 1.01
CA CYS A 110 18.89 23.83 1.03
C CYS A 110 19.97 23.51 2.04
N ALA A 111 21.13 24.17 2.05
CA ALA A 111 22.19 23.90 3.03
C ALA A 111 21.75 24.13 4.48
N ALA A 112 20.95 25.17 4.74
CA ALA A 112 20.43 25.47 6.08
C ALA A 112 19.29 24.52 6.52
N ASN A 113 18.56 23.95 5.56
CA ASN A 113 17.43 23.04 5.78
C ASN A 113 17.76 21.60 5.38
N PHE A 114 19.02 21.30 5.06
CA PHE A 114 19.58 19.95 4.90
C PHE A 114 19.83 19.37 6.29
N LEU A 115 18.81 19.49 7.11
CA LEU A 115 18.70 18.71 8.31
C LEU A 115 18.33 17.32 7.82
N PRO A 116 18.80 16.25 8.49
CA PRO A 116 18.00 15.04 8.44
C PRO A 116 16.60 15.52 8.80
N VAL A 117 15.66 15.48 7.85
CA VAL A 117 14.27 15.31 8.26
C VAL A 117 14.39 14.09 9.14
N ASP A 118 14.16 14.30 10.43
CA ASP A 118 14.06 13.22 11.37
C ASP A 118 13.14 12.25 10.62
N VAL A 119 13.68 11.14 10.10
CA VAL A 119 12.84 10.04 9.58
C VAL A 119 12.21 9.34 10.78
N LYS A 120 12.19 10.01 11.95
CA LYS A 120 10.95 10.29 12.66
C LYS A 120 10.01 11.19 11.84
N ASP A 121 9.66 10.76 10.63
CA ASP A 121 8.23 10.62 10.36
C ASP A 121 7.78 9.83 11.58
N LYS A 122 7.14 10.47 12.59
CA LYS A 122 6.89 9.85 13.91
C LYS A 122 6.51 8.43 13.59
N THR A 123 7.44 7.47 13.71
CA THR A 123 7.17 6.15 13.15
C THR A 123 6.06 5.72 14.04
N HIS A 124 4.86 5.65 13.46
CA HIS A 124 3.64 5.55 14.24
C HIS A 124 3.94 4.49 15.28
N PRO A 125 3.74 4.70 16.59
CA PRO A 125 4.37 3.87 17.63
C PRO A 125 4.11 2.37 17.41
N VAL A 126 2.97 2.06 16.78
CA VAL A 126 2.51 0.76 16.28
C VAL A 126 3.37 0.15 15.14
N LYS A 127 3.96 0.95 14.25
CA LYS A 127 4.61 0.54 13.00
C LYS A 127 5.70 -0.51 13.20
N SER A 128 6.60 -0.33 14.15
CA SER A 128 7.67 -1.30 14.39
C SER A 128 7.13 -2.66 14.83
N TYR A 129 6.08 -2.66 15.66
CA TYR A 129 5.42 -3.89 16.11
C TYR A 129 4.62 -4.53 14.97
N PHE A 130 3.92 -3.72 14.19
CA PHE A 130 3.19 -4.19 13.00
C PHE A 130 4.13 -4.82 11.97
N ASP A 131 5.24 -4.17 11.64
CA ASP A 131 6.22 -4.69 10.68
C ASP A 131 6.84 -5.99 11.22
N ALA A 132 7.13 -6.09 12.53
CA ALA A 132 7.64 -7.31 13.16
C ALA A 132 6.61 -8.46 13.14
N GLU A 133 5.35 -8.21 13.49
CA GLU A 133 4.28 -9.21 13.41
C GLU A 133 4.03 -9.65 11.96
N LEU A 134 4.12 -8.72 11.01
CA LEU A 134 3.99 -9.02 9.60
C LEU A 134 5.15 -9.91 9.10
N GLU A 135 6.38 -9.65 9.55
CA GLU A 135 7.56 -10.47 9.26
C GLU A 135 7.46 -11.86 9.89
N ASN A 136 7.00 -11.96 11.15
CA ASN A 136 6.76 -13.24 11.82
C ASN A 136 5.76 -14.11 11.03
N LEU A 137 4.74 -13.48 10.46
CA LEU A 137 3.77 -14.15 9.59
C LEU A 137 4.33 -14.54 8.21
N GLN A 138 5.45 -13.95 7.76
CA GLN A 138 6.11 -14.33 6.50
C GLN A 138 6.87 -15.66 6.56
N GLY A 139 7.11 -16.20 7.76
CA GLY A 139 7.65 -17.56 7.93
C GLY A 139 6.69 -18.67 7.47
N ASP A 140 7.05 -19.93 7.72
CA ASP A 140 6.29 -21.14 7.32
C ASP A 140 4.94 -21.33 8.05
N VAL A 141 4.31 -20.26 8.54
CA VAL A 141 3.01 -20.31 9.21
C VAL A 141 1.90 -20.34 8.15
N ASP A 142 1.19 -21.46 8.05
CA ASP A 142 -0.02 -21.55 7.22
C ASP A 142 -1.17 -20.76 7.87
N ILE A 143 -1.29 -19.49 7.51
CA ILE A 143 -2.33 -18.56 8.01
C ILE A 143 -3.74 -19.05 7.63
N LEU A 144 -3.87 -19.81 6.54
CA LEU A 144 -5.15 -20.31 6.05
C LEU A 144 -5.50 -21.71 6.60
N ALA A 145 -4.71 -22.21 7.56
CA ALA A 145 -4.99 -23.44 8.26
C ALA A 145 -6.35 -23.44 8.97
N GLU A 146 -6.90 -24.64 9.19
CA GLU A 146 -8.27 -24.81 9.69
C GLU A 146 -8.50 -24.31 11.12
N ASP A 147 -7.44 -24.27 11.92
CA ASP A 147 -7.42 -23.79 13.30
C ASP A 147 -7.41 -22.26 13.40
N ASN A 148 -7.07 -21.56 12.32
CA ASN A 148 -6.97 -20.09 12.30
C ASN A 148 -8.30 -19.35 12.08
N ASN A 149 -9.44 -20.06 11.95
CA ASN A 149 -10.75 -19.44 11.73
C ASN A 149 -11.06 -18.29 12.71
N GLU A 150 -10.85 -18.52 14.01
CA GLU A 150 -11.14 -17.54 15.05
C GLU A 150 -10.23 -16.32 14.93
N GLN A 151 -8.94 -16.54 14.60
CA GLN A 151 -7.98 -15.45 14.44
C GLN A 151 -8.31 -14.59 13.22
N ILE A 152 -8.66 -15.23 12.10
CA ILE A 152 -9.11 -14.56 10.88
C ILE A 152 -10.39 -13.75 11.17
N ALA A 153 -11.35 -14.34 11.89
CA ALA A 153 -12.58 -13.66 12.24
C ALA A 153 -12.34 -12.44 13.15
N LYS A 154 -11.45 -12.56 14.14
CA LYS A 154 -11.02 -11.46 15.01
C LYS A 154 -10.33 -10.32 14.27
N ALA A 155 -9.51 -10.64 13.27
CA ALA A 155 -8.84 -9.66 12.42
C ALA A 155 -9.84 -8.90 11.54
N LEU A 156 -10.80 -9.62 10.93
CA LEU A 156 -11.89 -9.01 10.17
C LEU A 156 -12.77 -8.12 11.07
N ARG A 157 -13.13 -8.62 12.27
CA ARG A 157 -13.93 -7.89 13.26
C ARG A 157 -13.28 -6.55 13.61
N LEU A 158 -12.00 -6.55 13.99
CA LEU A 158 -11.25 -5.33 14.30
C LEU A 158 -11.24 -4.33 13.13
N SER A 159 -11.11 -4.85 11.91
CA SER A 159 -11.13 -4.03 10.69
C SER A 159 -12.47 -3.31 10.53
N PHE A 160 -13.59 -4.03 10.69
CA PHE A 160 -14.93 -3.43 10.61
C PHE A 160 -15.26 -2.53 11.79
N GLU A 161 -14.78 -2.82 13.00
CA GLU A 161 -14.91 -1.93 14.16
C GLU A 161 -14.20 -0.60 13.93
N THR A 162 -13.01 -0.64 13.29
CA THR A 162 -12.28 0.57 12.91
C THR A 162 -13.07 1.39 11.89
N LEU A 163 -13.69 0.75 10.89
CA LEU A 163 -14.55 1.44 9.92
C LEU A 163 -15.80 2.05 10.57
N ALA A 164 -16.37 1.35 11.56
CA ALA A 164 -17.55 1.80 12.29
C ALA A 164 -17.29 3.05 13.15
N LYS A 165 -16.09 3.18 13.75
CA LYS A 165 -15.71 4.32 14.62
C LYS A 165 -15.99 5.67 13.95
N ASP A 166 -15.70 5.79 12.66
CA ASP A 166 -15.90 7.02 11.87
C ASP A 166 -17.10 6.97 10.92
N LYS A 167 -17.92 5.91 10.98
CA LYS A 167 -19.00 5.64 10.03
C LYS A 167 -18.54 5.72 8.56
N GLN A 168 -17.43 5.05 8.26
CA GLN A 168 -16.89 5.06 6.89
C GLN A 168 -17.85 4.37 5.92
N THR A 169 -17.95 4.94 4.71
CA THR A 169 -18.74 4.35 3.62
C THR A 169 -17.81 3.69 2.61
N LEU A 170 -18.01 2.40 2.38
CA LEU A 170 -17.26 1.60 1.41
C LEU A 170 -18.24 0.75 0.63
N GLU A 171 -18.03 0.67 -0.69
CA GLU A 171 -18.88 -0.12 -1.60
C GLU A 171 -20.39 0.15 -1.42
N GLY A 172 -20.76 1.41 -1.16
CA GLY A 172 -22.16 1.82 -0.97
C GLY A 172 -22.74 1.61 0.43
N ILE A 173 -22.01 0.93 1.33
CA ILE A 173 -22.45 0.65 2.70
C ILE A 173 -21.72 1.57 3.68
N THR A 174 -22.47 2.35 4.45
CA THR A 174 -21.96 3.05 5.64
C THR A 174 -21.89 2.07 6.80
N VAL A 175 -20.70 1.74 7.27
CA VAL A 175 -20.51 0.81 8.39
C VAL A 175 -20.81 1.54 9.70
N GLU A 176 -21.78 1.06 10.47
CA GLU A 176 -22.25 1.72 11.70
C GLU A 176 -21.81 0.98 12.97
N GLY A 177 -21.57 -0.32 12.88
CA GLY A 177 -21.16 -1.12 14.03
C GLY A 177 -20.86 -2.57 13.66
N VAL A 178 -20.27 -3.28 14.61
CA VAL A 178 -20.07 -4.72 14.57
C VAL A 178 -20.65 -5.31 15.84
N GLU A 179 -21.49 -6.32 15.70
CA GLU A 179 -22.22 -6.92 16.81
C GLU A 179 -21.98 -8.42 16.87
N ASP A 180 -21.95 -8.94 18.08
CA ASP A 180 -21.97 -10.37 18.29
C ASP A 180 -23.36 -10.93 17.95
N ILE A 181 -23.39 -12.19 17.53
CA ILE A 181 -24.65 -12.88 17.24
C ILE A 181 -25.04 -13.68 18.48
N GLU A 182 -26.03 -13.17 19.20
CA GLU A 182 -26.64 -13.87 20.31
C GLU A 182 -27.37 -15.11 19.79
N ALA A 183 -26.74 -16.27 19.94
CA ALA A 183 -27.31 -17.54 19.56
C ALA A 183 -27.25 -18.54 20.73
N SER A 184 -28.07 -19.59 20.63
CA SER A 184 -28.04 -20.69 21.59
C SER A 184 -26.63 -21.32 21.66
N ASN A 185 -26.30 -22.01 22.76
CA ASN A 185 -24.99 -22.69 22.85
C ASN A 185 -24.73 -23.66 21.69
N ALA A 186 -25.77 -24.24 21.08
CA ALA A 186 -25.63 -25.11 19.92
C ALA A 186 -25.33 -24.37 18.61
N ASP A 187 -25.44 -23.04 18.60
CA ASP A 187 -25.24 -22.17 17.44
C ASP A 187 -24.00 -21.28 17.56
N LYS A 188 -23.38 -21.20 18.74
CA LYS A 188 -22.16 -20.43 18.99
C LYS A 188 -21.00 -20.93 18.12
N GLY A 189 -20.24 -19.98 17.56
CA GLY A 189 -19.00 -20.24 16.82
C GLY A 189 -19.17 -20.57 15.33
N TYR A 190 -20.38 -20.51 14.77
CA TYR A 190 -20.60 -20.77 13.34
C TYR A 190 -20.73 -19.50 12.48
N ILE A 191 -21.34 -18.45 13.03
CA ILE A 191 -21.31 -17.10 12.47
C ILE A 191 -20.58 -16.27 13.52
N HIS A 192 -19.50 -15.61 13.12
CA HIS A 192 -18.55 -15.04 14.07
C HIS A 192 -19.04 -13.68 14.58
N PHE A 193 -19.58 -12.86 13.69
CA PHE A 193 -20.15 -11.55 14.01
C PHE A 193 -21.10 -11.12 12.91
N ARG A 194 -21.84 -10.03 13.14
CA ARG A 194 -22.56 -9.31 12.10
C ARG A 194 -22.08 -7.87 11.98
N ILE A 195 -21.94 -7.41 10.74
CA ILE A 195 -21.69 -6.01 10.41
C ILE A 195 -23.06 -5.33 10.31
N VAL A 196 -23.24 -4.20 10.99
CA VAL A 196 -24.43 -3.35 10.88
C VAL A 196 -24.05 -2.11 10.09
N GLY A 197 -24.84 -1.80 9.07
CA GLY A 197 -24.64 -0.60 8.28
C GLY A 197 -25.92 -0.11 7.62
N THR A 198 -25.78 0.98 6.87
CA THR A 198 -26.86 1.56 6.09
C THR A 198 -26.45 1.64 4.62
N GLU A 199 -27.32 1.15 3.75
CA GLU A 199 -27.20 1.24 2.30
C GLU A 199 -28.52 1.80 1.75
N ASN A 200 -28.46 2.86 0.96
CA ASN A 200 -29.67 3.48 0.39
C ASN A 200 -30.78 3.74 1.44
N GLN A 201 -30.41 4.23 2.63
CA GLN A 201 -31.29 4.50 3.78
C GLN A 201 -31.96 3.25 4.39
N LYS A 202 -31.54 2.05 4.02
CA LYS A 202 -32.01 0.79 4.59
C LYS A 202 -30.91 0.18 5.46
N THR A 203 -31.30 -0.36 6.60
CA THR A 203 -30.40 -1.12 7.45
C THR A 203 -30.01 -2.42 6.75
N VAL A 204 -28.71 -2.65 6.63
CA VAL A 204 -28.10 -3.89 6.17
C VAL A 204 -27.37 -4.53 7.34
N LYS A 205 -27.57 -5.84 7.53
CA LYS A 205 -26.92 -6.64 8.55
C LYS A 205 -26.23 -7.85 7.91
N ILE A 206 -24.91 -7.81 7.79
CA ILE A 206 -24.13 -8.85 7.11
C ILE A 206 -23.61 -9.83 8.15
N GLY A 207 -24.11 -11.06 8.18
CA GLY A 207 -23.55 -12.12 9.01
C GLY A 207 -22.30 -12.71 8.37
N VAL A 208 -21.17 -12.66 9.07
CA VAL A 208 -19.87 -13.12 8.54
C VAL A 208 -19.48 -14.46 9.17
N ALA A 209 -19.22 -15.46 8.33
CA ALA A 209 -18.76 -16.77 8.74
C ALA A 209 -17.43 -17.11 8.05
N VAL A 210 -16.34 -17.15 8.83
CA VAL A 210 -15.06 -17.69 8.39
C VAL A 210 -15.07 -19.21 8.51
N LEU A 211 -14.75 -19.92 7.44
CA LEU A 211 -14.87 -21.38 7.42
C LEU A 211 -13.71 -22.00 6.61
N GLN A 212 -12.57 -22.26 7.24
CA GLN A 212 -11.46 -23.01 6.59
C GLN A 212 -11.57 -24.52 6.78
N GLN A 213 -12.31 -25.01 7.79
CA GLN A 213 -12.41 -26.45 8.09
C GLN A 213 -12.91 -27.29 6.90
N SER A 214 -12.25 -28.39 6.59
CA SER A 214 -12.58 -29.27 5.45
C SER A 214 -13.70 -30.28 5.76
N GLY A 215 -14.03 -30.47 7.05
CA GLY A 215 -15.05 -31.42 7.48
C GLY A 215 -16.45 -31.02 7.01
N GLY A 216 -17.06 -31.81 6.11
CA GLY A 216 -18.39 -31.54 5.54
C GLY A 216 -19.53 -31.33 6.57
N LYS A 217 -19.42 -31.95 7.75
CA LYS A 217 -20.34 -31.72 8.88
C LYS A 217 -20.26 -30.28 9.40
N TYR A 218 -19.06 -29.75 9.56
CA TYR A 218 -18.83 -28.37 10.01
C TYR A 218 -19.27 -27.38 8.94
N GLN A 219 -18.92 -27.64 7.69
CA GLN A 219 -19.33 -26.81 6.55
C GLN A 219 -20.85 -26.73 6.44
N GLY A 220 -21.54 -27.88 6.51
CA GLY A 220 -23.00 -27.92 6.48
C GLY A 220 -23.64 -27.20 7.68
N ALA A 221 -23.05 -27.31 8.87
CA ALA A 221 -23.54 -26.65 10.08
C ALA A 221 -23.39 -25.13 10.01
N ALA A 222 -22.25 -24.61 9.55
CA ALA A 222 -22.01 -23.19 9.38
C ALA A 222 -22.94 -22.59 8.33
N LEU A 223 -22.98 -23.19 7.13
CA LEU A 223 -23.80 -22.71 6.02
C LEU A 223 -25.29 -22.77 6.32
N LYS A 224 -25.78 -23.81 6.99
CA LYS A 224 -27.18 -23.90 7.43
C LYS A 224 -27.59 -22.70 8.29
N ARG A 225 -26.68 -22.20 9.13
CA ARG A 225 -26.94 -21.04 9.98
C ARG A 225 -26.82 -19.75 9.21
N LEU A 226 -25.83 -19.65 8.33
CA LEU A 226 -25.60 -18.47 7.51
C LEU A 226 -26.79 -18.14 6.59
N ILE A 227 -27.59 -19.14 6.19
CA ILE A 227 -28.82 -18.93 5.39
C ILE A 227 -30.08 -18.68 6.23
N ASP A 228 -30.02 -18.78 7.57
CA ASP A 228 -31.17 -18.58 8.46
C ASP A 228 -31.26 -17.12 8.93
N TYR A 229 -31.53 -16.23 7.97
CA TYR A 229 -31.53 -14.77 8.16
C TYR A 229 -32.44 -14.32 9.29
N LYS A 230 -33.62 -14.94 9.40
CA LYS A 230 -34.60 -14.60 10.43
C LYS A 230 -34.11 -14.96 11.83
N LYS A 231 -33.54 -16.16 12.01
CA LYS A 231 -33.06 -16.61 13.33
C LYS A 231 -31.91 -15.76 13.84
N PHE A 232 -30.97 -15.38 12.96
CA PHE A 232 -29.76 -14.65 13.33
C PHE A 232 -29.87 -13.13 13.14
N GLY A 233 -31.02 -12.64 12.68
CA GLY A 233 -31.29 -11.22 12.51
C GLY A 233 -30.34 -10.55 11.51
N ILE A 234 -29.96 -11.27 10.45
CA ILE A 234 -29.11 -10.78 9.36
C ILE A 234 -29.96 -10.57 8.11
N THR A 235 -29.54 -9.67 7.23
CA THR A 235 -30.16 -9.43 5.92
C THR A 235 -29.34 -10.00 4.77
N ARG A 236 -28.06 -10.32 5.04
CA ARG A 236 -27.10 -10.88 4.08
C ARG A 236 -26.16 -11.84 4.80
N GLY A 237 -25.93 -13.02 4.24
CA GLY A 237 -24.89 -13.94 4.71
C GLY A 237 -23.62 -13.79 3.87
N CYS A 238 -22.46 -13.81 4.52
CA CYS A 238 -21.15 -13.73 3.88
C CYS A 238 -20.28 -14.90 4.36
N LEU A 239 -19.99 -15.83 3.44
CA LEU A 239 -19.04 -16.91 3.67
C LEU A 239 -17.65 -16.41 3.30
N VAL A 240 -16.68 -16.52 4.21
CA VAL A 240 -15.28 -16.20 3.97
C VAL A 240 -14.48 -17.51 4.00
N ARG A 241 -14.03 -18.00 2.84
CA ARG A 241 -13.37 -19.30 2.70
C ARG A 241 -12.40 -19.34 1.52
N SER A 242 -11.26 -20.02 1.67
CA SER A 242 -10.22 -20.12 0.62
C SER A 242 -10.36 -21.37 -0.28
N LYS A 243 -10.97 -22.44 0.25
CA LYS A 243 -11.06 -23.77 -0.36
C LYS A 243 -12.47 -24.09 -0.84
N GLN A 244 -12.62 -25.06 -1.74
CA GLN A 244 -13.94 -25.53 -2.16
C GLN A 244 -14.74 -26.14 -0.99
N ILE A 245 -16.06 -26.21 -1.14
CA ILE A 245 -16.88 -27.03 -0.23
C ILE A 245 -16.65 -28.49 -0.57
N ASN A 246 -16.42 -29.30 0.47
CA ASN A 246 -16.05 -30.71 0.33
C ASN A 246 -16.96 -31.43 -0.69
N SER A 247 -16.32 -32.20 -1.57
CA SER A 247 -16.94 -32.82 -2.73
C SER A 247 -18.13 -33.72 -2.34
N GLY A 248 -18.02 -34.45 -1.23
CA GLY A 248 -19.03 -35.33 -0.65
C GLY A 248 -20.05 -34.66 0.27
N ALA A 249 -19.90 -33.38 0.60
CA ALA A 249 -20.79 -32.64 1.50
C ALA A 249 -22.02 -32.07 0.76
N GLY A 250 -22.90 -32.94 0.26
CA GLY A 250 -24.06 -32.53 -0.55
C GLY A 250 -24.95 -31.47 0.10
N ASN A 251 -25.20 -31.56 1.40
CA ASN A 251 -25.97 -30.55 2.14
C ASN A 251 -25.27 -29.18 2.19
N ALA A 252 -23.95 -29.17 2.43
CA ALA A 252 -23.16 -27.95 2.46
C ALA A 252 -23.21 -27.25 1.10
N LYS A 253 -23.01 -28.00 0.01
CA LYS A 253 -23.13 -27.47 -1.37
C LYS A 253 -24.51 -26.88 -1.65
N ASN A 254 -25.58 -27.54 -1.20
CA ASN A 254 -26.93 -27.03 -1.38
C ASN A 254 -27.16 -25.73 -0.61
N PHE A 255 -26.66 -25.64 0.63
CA PHE A 255 -26.75 -24.40 1.41
C PHE A 255 -25.90 -23.27 0.81
N ALA A 256 -24.71 -23.55 0.30
CA ALA A 256 -23.89 -22.57 -0.42
C ALA A 256 -24.60 -22.05 -1.67
N LYS A 257 -25.18 -22.94 -2.49
CA LYS A 257 -26.00 -22.54 -3.64
C LYS A 257 -27.21 -21.70 -3.23
N GLN A 258 -27.88 -22.07 -2.14
CA GLN A 258 -29.01 -21.32 -1.63
C GLN A 258 -28.60 -19.92 -1.16
N LEU A 259 -27.46 -19.81 -0.45
CA LEU A 259 -26.88 -18.53 -0.03
C LEU A 259 -26.69 -17.61 -1.24
N LEU A 260 -25.98 -18.11 -2.27
CA LEU A 260 -25.57 -17.32 -3.43
C LEU A 260 -26.73 -17.00 -4.39
N LYS A 261 -27.56 -17.99 -4.73
CA LYS A 261 -28.58 -17.84 -5.79
C LYS A 261 -29.92 -17.35 -5.29
N ASN A 262 -30.30 -17.67 -4.05
CA ASN A 262 -31.67 -17.45 -3.58
C ASN A 262 -31.77 -16.36 -2.51
N LEU A 263 -30.71 -16.15 -1.72
CA LEU A 263 -30.74 -15.27 -0.56
C LEU A 263 -29.86 -14.01 -0.71
N GLY A 264 -29.24 -13.82 -1.87
CA GLY A 264 -28.37 -12.66 -2.12
C GLY A 264 -27.22 -12.57 -1.12
N GLY A 265 -26.68 -13.72 -0.68
CA GLY A 265 -25.46 -13.79 0.10
C GLY A 265 -24.24 -13.90 -0.80
N GLU A 266 -23.06 -13.75 -0.21
CA GLU A 266 -21.78 -13.79 -0.92
C GLU A 266 -20.87 -14.88 -0.36
N TRP A 267 -20.04 -15.44 -1.25
CA TRP A 267 -18.89 -16.24 -0.85
C TRP A 267 -17.65 -15.48 -1.28
N VAL A 268 -16.98 -14.88 -0.32
CA VAL A 268 -15.72 -14.16 -0.52
C VAL A 268 -14.54 -15.13 -0.42
N LYS A 269 -13.70 -15.15 -1.45
CA LYS A 269 -12.48 -15.94 -1.46
C LYS A 269 -11.49 -15.37 -0.47
N LEU A 270 -11.11 -16.16 0.52
CA LEU A 270 -10.06 -15.76 1.45
C LEU A 270 -8.69 -15.95 0.79
N GLN A 271 -7.93 -14.87 0.63
CA GLN A 271 -6.57 -14.89 0.11
C GLN A 271 -5.56 -14.50 1.20
N GLU A 272 -4.42 -15.21 1.23
CA GLU A 272 -3.41 -15.01 2.28
C GLU A 272 -2.90 -13.56 2.31
N GLN A 273 -2.51 -13.02 1.15
CA GLN A 273 -1.95 -11.67 1.05
C GLN A 273 -2.90 -10.55 1.53
N GLU A 274 -4.22 -10.79 1.50
CA GLU A 274 -5.23 -9.81 1.91
C GLU A 274 -5.51 -9.89 3.41
N ILE A 275 -5.51 -11.08 3.99
CA ILE A 275 -5.80 -11.28 5.41
C ILE A 275 -4.57 -11.10 6.32
N LYS A 276 -3.37 -11.41 5.81
CA LYS A 276 -2.10 -11.34 6.55
C LYS A 276 -1.85 -9.99 7.23
N PRO A 277 -1.95 -8.83 6.57
CA PRO A 277 -1.81 -7.54 7.26
C PRO A 277 -2.90 -7.29 8.32
N LEU A 278 -4.11 -7.83 8.14
CA LEU A 278 -5.18 -7.70 9.14
C LEU A 278 -4.89 -8.55 10.38
N ILE A 279 -4.29 -9.73 10.21
CA ILE A 279 -3.87 -10.58 11.33
C ILE A 279 -2.68 -9.96 12.05
N ALA A 280 -1.69 -9.42 11.33
CA ALA A 280 -0.54 -8.74 11.92
C ALA A 280 -0.99 -7.61 12.86
N ILE A 281 -1.86 -6.72 12.37
CA ILE A 281 -2.34 -5.60 13.20
C ILE A 281 -3.24 -6.09 14.35
N ARG A 282 -3.95 -7.21 14.15
CA ARG A 282 -4.71 -7.85 15.23
C ARG A 282 -3.80 -8.39 16.33
N PHE A 283 -2.65 -8.98 16.01
CA PHE A 283 -1.68 -9.40 17.02
C PHE A 283 -1.10 -8.21 17.78
N VAL A 284 -0.84 -7.09 17.12
CA VAL A 284 -0.45 -5.85 17.80
C VAL A 284 -1.54 -5.36 18.75
N TYR A 285 -2.81 -5.41 18.31
CA TYR A 285 -3.96 -5.08 19.15
C TYR A 285 -4.08 -5.99 20.38
N ASP A 286 -3.97 -7.31 20.20
CA ASP A 286 -4.07 -8.28 21.29
C ASP A 286 -2.90 -8.17 22.30
N ASN A 287 -1.76 -7.59 21.89
CA ASN A 287 -0.57 -7.38 22.72
C ASN A 287 -0.31 -5.91 23.07
N CYS A 288 -1.33 -5.04 22.96
CA CYS A 288 -1.17 -3.59 23.14
C CYS A 288 -0.52 -3.22 24.47
N GLU A 289 -0.90 -3.89 25.57
CA GLU A 289 -0.31 -3.69 26.90
C GLU A 289 1.19 -4.05 26.92
N SER A 290 1.56 -5.19 26.34
CA SER A 290 2.96 -5.67 26.28
C SER A 290 3.84 -4.77 25.42
N TYR A 291 3.25 -4.10 24.43
CA TYR A 291 3.94 -3.14 23.57
C TYR A 291 3.87 -1.70 24.07
N GLU A 292 3.26 -1.47 25.23
CA GLU A 292 3.07 -0.13 25.81
C GLU A 292 2.33 0.83 24.83
N LEU A 293 1.41 0.27 24.04
CA LEU A 293 0.57 0.98 23.08
C LEU A 293 -0.85 1.12 23.62
N SER A 294 -1.53 2.21 23.25
CA SER A 294 -2.96 2.35 23.43
C SER A 294 -3.75 1.74 22.25
N GLU A 295 -4.97 1.26 22.53
CA GLU A 295 -5.88 0.82 21.47
C GLU A 295 -6.16 1.94 20.45
N GLU A 296 -6.24 3.19 20.92
CA GLU A 296 -6.49 4.35 20.05
C GLU A 296 -5.35 4.57 19.05
N GLU A 297 -4.09 4.46 19.47
CA GLU A 297 -2.95 4.49 18.56
C GLU A 297 -3.06 3.39 17.49
N ILE A 298 -3.45 2.18 17.86
CA ILE A 298 -3.59 1.07 16.90
C ILE A 298 -4.71 1.34 15.89
N LEU A 299 -5.85 1.87 16.34
CA LEU A 299 -6.95 2.24 15.46
C LEU A 299 -6.58 3.40 14.52
N ASP A 300 -5.84 4.39 15.01
CA ASP A 300 -5.33 5.49 14.20
C ASP A 300 -4.33 4.97 13.15
N PHE A 301 -3.45 4.04 13.52
CA PHE A 301 -2.54 3.39 12.56
C PHE A 301 -3.29 2.68 11.43
N ILE A 302 -4.32 1.89 11.77
CA ILE A 302 -5.17 1.19 10.78
C ILE A 302 -5.78 2.19 9.79
N LYS A 303 -6.24 3.33 10.30
CA LYS A 303 -6.87 4.39 9.51
C LYS A 303 -5.86 5.12 8.62
N GLU A 304 -4.77 5.61 9.18
CA GLU A 304 -3.73 6.36 8.47
C GLU A 304 -3.12 5.54 7.32
N ASN A 305 -2.88 4.25 7.56
CA ASN A 305 -2.32 3.32 6.58
C ASN A 305 -3.40 2.65 5.70
N LYS A 306 -4.68 2.98 5.91
CA LYS A 306 -5.82 2.44 5.17
C LYS A 306 -5.87 0.90 5.15
N LEU A 307 -5.42 0.28 6.24
CA LEU A 307 -5.31 -1.19 6.36
C LEU A 307 -6.67 -1.87 6.23
N ALA A 308 -7.76 -1.24 6.67
CA ALA A 308 -9.12 -1.75 6.48
C ALA A 308 -9.78 -1.19 5.20
N SER A 309 -9.73 0.13 4.99
CA SER A 309 -10.52 0.81 3.94
C SER A 309 -10.01 0.60 2.51
N ASN A 310 -8.73 0.23 2.35
CA ASN A 310 -8.15 -0.12 1.05
C ASN A 310 -7.87 -1.63 0.90
N ASN A 311 -8.35 -2.44 1.85
CA ASN A 311 -8.14 -3.88 1.79
C ASN A 311 -9.17 -4.54 0.85
N PRO A 312 -8.72 -5.33 -0.15
CA PRO A 312 -9.63 -5.96 -1.11
C PRO A 312 -10.64 -6.91 -0.46
N LEU A 313 -10.21 -7.73 0.52
CA LEU A 313 -11.08 -8.66 1.24
C LEU A 313 -12.19 -7.92 2.00
N ILE A 314 -11.86 -6.81 2.66
CA ILE A 314 -12.84 -5.99 3.40
C ILE A 314 -13.85 -5.36 2.43
N ARG A 315 -13.37 -4.83 1.31
CA ARG A 315 -14.24 -4.26 0.26
C ARG A 315 -15.15 -5.33 -0.33
N GLU A 316 -14.64 -6.51 -0.61
CA GLU A 316 -15.42 -7.60 -1.20
C GLU A 316 -16.48 -8.15 -0.22
N ILE A 317 -16.25 -8.13 1.08
CA ILE A 317 -17.30 -8.45 2.07
C ILE A 317 -18.44 -7.42 2.05
N LEU A 318 -18.13 -6.15 1.76
CA LEU A 318 -19.09 -5.05 1.71
C LEU A 318 -19.75 -4.90 0.33
N SER A 319 -19.13 -5.39 -0.73
CA SER A 319 -19.61 -5.22 -2.11
C SER A 319 -20.99 -5.84 -2.36
N ASP A 320 -21.56 -5.49 -3.50
CA ASP A 320 -22.79 -6.11 -4.00
C ASP A 320 -22.54 -7.60 -4.31
N PRO A 321 -23.39 -8.52 -3.81
CA PRO A 321 -23.18 -9.94 -4.01
C PRO A 321 -23.17 -10.32 -5.49
N SER A 322 -22.12 -11.02 -5.90
CA SER A 322 -21.97 -11.59 -7.24
C SER A 322 -22.99 -12.70 -7.48
N GLY A 323 -23.40 -13.39 -6.39
CA GLY A 323 -24.23 -14.59 -6.44
C GLY A 323 -23.53 -15.76 -7.13
N GLN A 324 -22.20 -15.73 -7.27
CA GLN A 324 -21.39 -16.78 -7.86
C GLN A 324 -20.41 -17.36 -6.83
N GLU A 325 -19.92 -18.56 -7.10
CA GLU A 325 -18.79 -19.10 -6.35
C GLU A 325 -17.50 -18.46 -6.88
N PRO A 326 -16.51 -18.13 -6.03
CA PRO A 326 -15.24 -17.58 -6.50
C PRO A 326 -14.47 -18.55 -7.39
N ASP A 327 -13.74 -17.98 -8.35
CA ASP A 327 -12.85 -18.75 -9.20
C ASP A 327 -11.57 -19.21 -8.48
N ASN A 328 -10.98 -20.30 -8.98
CA ASN A 328 -9.68 -20.82 -8.57
C ASN A 328 -9.58 -21.14 -7.06
N LEU A 329 -10.65 -21.68 -6.46
CA LEU A 329 -10.62 -22.24 -5.11
C LEU A 329 -9.79 -23.52 -5.08
N THR A 330 -8.99 -23.71 -4.03
CA THR A 330 -8.22 -24.93 -3.80
C THR A 330 -9.12 -26.10 -3.39
N ASP A 331 -8.77 -27.32 -3.81
CA ASP A 331 -9.50 -28.52 -3.43
C ASP A 331 -9.04 -29.02 -2.05
N ASP A 332 -9.99 -29.47 -1.23
CA ASP A 332 -9.72 -30.06 0.10
C ASP A 332 -9.03 -31.44 -0.05
N ASP A 333 -9.16 -32.09 -1.21
CA ASP A 333 -8.85 -33.52 -1.43
C ASP A 333 -7.46 -33.81 -2.05
N LEU A 334 -6.49 -32.87 -2.04
CA LEU A 334 -5.12 -33.19 -2.49
C LEU A 334 -4.29 -33.78 -1.32
N PRO A 335 -4.03 -35.10 -1.28
CA PRO A 335 -3.05 -35.64 -0.35
C PRO A 335 -1.68 -35.04 -0.69
N MET A 336 -0.97 -34.51 0.31
CA MET A 336 0.47 -34.29 0.22
C MET A 336 1.09 -35.59 -0.32
N ARG A 337 1.60 -35.55 -1.56
CA ARG A 337 2.46 -36.61 -2.05
C ARG A 337 3.72 -36.58 -1.19
N MET A 338 3.83 -37.49 -0.23
CA MET A 338 5.11 -37.77 0.39
C MET A 338 6.10 -38.04 -0.75
N PRO A 339 7.29 -37.39 -0.76
CA PRO A 339 8.32 -37.77 -1.70
C PRO A 339 8.57 -39.26 -1.52
N MET A 340 8.46 -40.04 -2.60
CA MET A 340 8.92 -41.42 -2.56
C MET A 340 10.39 -41.37 -2.14
N SER A 341 10.68 -41.94 -0.97
CA SER A 341 12.03 -42.37 -0.66
C SER A 341 12.50 -43.22 -1.82
N VAL A 342 13.55 -42.77 -2.50
CA VAL A 342 14.26 -43.59 -3.48
C VAL A 342 14.73 -44.82 -2.71
N ASP A 343 14.16 -45.98 -3.04
CA ASP A 343 14.68 -47.24 -2.53
C ASP A 343 16.13 -47.39 -3.01
N ASP A 344 17.06 -47.41 -2.05
CA ASP A 344 18.41 -47.93 -2.24
C ASP A 344 18.29 -49.41 -2.59
N SER A 345 18.20 -49.72 -3.88
CA SER A 345 18.52 -51.05 -4.40
C SER A 345 20.04 -51.16 -4.57
N ASP A 346 20.75 -51.25 -3.45
CA ASP A 346 22.11 -51.79 -3.40
C ASP A 346 22.02 -53.32 -3.44
N ASN A 347 21.83 -53.87 -4.64
CA ASN A 347 22.05 -55.29 -4.90
C ASN A 347 23.50 -55.48 -5.31
N GLY A 348 24.33 -55.74 -4.30
CA GLY A 348 25.69 -56.21 -4.48
C GLY A 348 25.78 -57.57 -5.19
N LEU A 349 26.71 -57.60 -6.15
CA LEU A 349 27.68 -58.66 -6.41
C LEU A 349 27.20 -59.95 -7.10
N GLU A 350 27.44 -60.01 -8.42
CA GLU A 350 27.84 -61.25 -9.09
C GLU A 350 29.37 -61.35 -9.16
N PHE A 351 29.89 -62.50 -8.75
CA PHE A 351 31.26 -62.95 -8.91
C PHE A 351 31.53 -63.40 -10.35
N THR A 352 32.60 -62.88 -10.96
CA THR A 352 33.60 -63.68 -11.70
C THR A 352 34.97 -63.08 -11.52
#